data_AF-A0A2P9F170-F1
#
_entry.id   AF-A0A2P9F170-F1
#
_cell.length_a   1.000
_cell.length_b   1.000
_cell.length_c   1.000
_cell.angle_alpha   90.00
_cell.angle_beta   90.00
_cell.angle_gamma   90.00
#
_symmetry.space_group_name_H-M   'P 1'
#
loop_
_entity.id
_entity.type
_entity.pdbx_description
1 polymer ?
#
loop_
_entity_poly.entity_id
_entity_poly.type
_entity_poly.pdbx_seq_one_letter_code
_entity_poly.pdbx_strand_id
1 'polypeptide(L)'
;MSDSVSEATVGEETADAVVEPDDDPAAPAPLNVARAATGHPDVDGALDRLADADHLATDGHVEVYEDVHRGLRDALTALDARPGPPAPPTPYSTRS
;
A
#
# COMPACT_ATOMS: atom_id res chain seq x y z
N MET A 1 38.75 -50.72 -4.73
CA MET A 1 37.51 -51.32 -5.29
C MET A 1 36.42 -50.25 -5.25
N SER A 2 35.69 -50.10 -6.37
CA SER A 2 34.47 -49.30 -6.71
C SER A 2 33.87 -48.35 -5.67
N ASP A 3 33.39 -47.16 -6.05
CA ASP A 3 32.25 -46.97 -6.97
C ASP A 3 32.20 -45.58 -7.65
N SER A 4 31.34 -45.46 -8.67
CA SER A 4 31.26 -44.46 -9.73
C SER A 4 29.82 -43.93 -9.82
N VAL A 5 29.60 -42.62 -10.00
CA VAL A 5 28.41 -42.01 -10.67
C VAL A 5 28.61 -40.48 -10.78
N SER A 6 28.80 -39.92 -11.98
CA SER A 6 27.78 -39.23 -12.82
C SER A 6 27.15 -38.03 -12.09
N GLU A 7 27.59 -36.79 -12.31
CA GLU A 7 27.39 -35.90 -13.48
C GLU A 7 25.92 -35.43 -13.68
N ALA A 8 25.81 -34.13 -13.98
CA ALA A 8 24.71 -33.45 -14.69
C ALA A 8 23.49 -32.92 -13.91
N THR A 9 23.56 -31.62 -13.62
CA THR A 9 22.62 -30.57 -14.04
C THR A 9 21.11 -30.81 -13.95
N VAL A 10 20.47 -30.18 -12.96
CA VAL A 10 19.15 -29.51 -13.05
C VAL A 10 19.16 -28.54 -11.86
N GLY A 11 18.87 -27.26 -11.92
CA GLY A 11 18.24 -26.37 -12.88
C GLY A 11 17.89 -25.13 -12.04
N GLU A 12 17.95 -23.94 -12.62
CA GLU A 12 17.25 -22.80 -12.07
C GLU A 12 15.81 -23.21 -11.74
N GLU A 13 15.46 -23.18 -10.47
CA GLU A 13 14.08 -22.96 -10.08
C GLU A 13 14.15 -21.96 -8.94
N THR A 14 13.93 -20.69 -9.31
CA THR A 14 13.31 -19.69 -8.43
C THR A 14 12.19 -20.39 -7.69
N ALA A 15 12.51 -20.93 -6.51
CA ALA A 15 11.53 -21.32 -5.54
C ALA A 15 10.89 -20.01 -5.09
N ASP A 16 9.81 -19.67 -5.79
CA ASP A 16 8.71 -18.87 -5.26
C ASP A 16 8.36 -19.53 -3.92
N ALA A 17 9.04 -19.07 -2.86
CA ALA A 17 8.75 -19.47 -1.51
C ALA A 17 7.39 -18.83 -1.22
N VAL A 18 6.32 -19.56 -1.57
CA VAL A 18 5.03 -19.42 -0.92
C VAL A 18 5.33 -19.67 0.55
N VAL A 19 5.54 -18.57 1.27
CA VAL A 19 5.44 -18.54 2.72
C VAL A 19 3.98 -18.86 2.99
N GLU A 20 3.70 -20.13 3.32
CA GLU A 20 2.42 -20.44 3.94
C GLU A 20 2.30 -19.54 5.17
N PRO A 21 1.20 -18.78 5.31
CA PRO A 21 0.99 -18.03 6.54
C PRO A 21 0.92 -19.06 7.67
N ASP A 22 1.74 -18.85 8.70
CA ASP A 22 1.56 -19.54 9.98
C ASP A 22 0.15 -19.15 10.48
N ASP A 23 -0.83 -20.02 10.23
CA ASP A 23 -2.21 -19.90 10.71
C ASP A 23 -2.22 -20.16 12.23
N ASP A 24 -1.59 -19.27 13.00
CA ASP A 24 -1.75 -19.25 14.45
C ASP A 24 -3.22 -18.90 14.74
N PRO A 25 -3.99 -19.78 15.40
CA PRO A 25 -5.41 -19.53 15.69
C PRO A 25 -5.65 -18.32 16.61
N ALA A 26 -4.59 -17.76 17.23
CA ALA A 26 -4.64 -16.52 18.00
C ALA A 26 -4.13 -15.29 17.21
N ALA A 27 -3.60 -15.45 15.99
CA ALA A 27 -3.22 -14.33 15.14
C ALA A 27 -4.46 -13.57 14.62
N PRO A 28 -4.37 -12.23 14.46
CA PRO A 28 -5.46 -11.46 13.89
C PRO A 28 -5.76 -11.95 12.47
N ALA A 29 -6.99 -12.43 12.25
CA ALA A 29 -7.42 -12.88 10.92
C ALA A 29 -7.46 -11.69 9.94
N PRO A 30 -6.83 -11.80 8.75
CA PRO A 30 -6.82 -10.72 7.77
C PRO A 30 -8.24 -10.41 7.29
N LEU A 31 -8.56 -9.13 7.12
CA LEU A 31 -9.92 -8.67 6.78
C LEU A 31 -10.36 -9.01 5.34
N ASN A 32 -9.45 -9.48 4.48
CA ASN A 32 -9.71 -9.91 3.09
C ASN A 32 -10.48 -8.88 2.25
N VAL A 33 -10.32 -7.58 2.54
CA VAL A 33 -10.96 -6.51 1.77
C VAL A 33 -10.13 -6.28 0.52
N ALA A 34 -10.69 -6.59 -0.65
CA ALA A 34 -10.04 -6.32 -1.93
C ALA A 34 -9.79 -4.80 -2.08
N ARG A 35 -8.52 -4.40 -2.05
CA ARG A 35 -8.11 -3.01 -2.35
C ARG A 35 -7.75 -2.90 -3.83
N ALA A 36 -8.56 -2.16 -4.57
CA ALA A 36 -8.14 -1.63 -5.86
C ALA A 36 -7.30 -0.37 -5.61
N ALA A 37 -6.20 -0.21 -6.35
CA ALA A 37 -5.39 1.01 -6.30
C ALA A 37 -6.29 2.22 -6.60
N THR A 38 -6.22 3.24 -5.75
CA THR A 38 -7.04 4.44 -5.88
C THR A 38 -6.56 5.34 -7.02
N GLY A 39 -5.29 5.16 -7.43
CA GLY A 39 -4.63 5.97 -8.45
C GLY A 39 -4.09 7.28 -7.87
N HIS A 40 -4.04 7.41 -6.54
CA HIS A 40 -3.48 8.56 -5.84
C HIS A 40 -2.31 8.11 -4.97
N PRO A 41 -1.06 8.47 -5.31
CA PRO A 41 0.13 7.87 -4.72
C PRO A 41 0.21 8.05 -3.20
N ASP A 42 -0.27 9.20 -2.69
CA ASP A 42 -0.25 9.49 -1.25
C ASP A 42 -1.27 8.62 -0.48
N VAL A 43 -2.42 8.33 -1.10
CA VAL A 43 -3.44 7.43 -0.51
C VAL A 43 -2.98 5.99 -0.62
N ASP A 44 -2.47 5.59 -1.78
CA ASP A 44 -2.01 4.23 -2.04
C ASP A 44 -0.83 3.88 -1.10
N GLY A 45 0.13 4.80 -0.89
CA GLY A 45 1.23 4.61 0.06
C GLY A 45 0.78 4.50 1.54
N ALA A 46 -0.26 5.25 1.93
CA ALA A 46 -0.83 5.12 3.27
C ALA A 46 -1.55 3.77 3.47
N LEU A 47 -2.19 3.24 2.42
CA LEU A 47 -2.81 1.92 2.45
C LEU A 47 -1.78 0.80 2.51
N ASP A 48 -0.67 0.90 1.78
CA ASP A 48 0.44 -0.06 1.87
C ASP A 48 1.01 -0.10 3.30
N ARG A 49 1.22 1.07 3.91
CA ARG A 49 1.70 1.15 5.30
C ARG A 49 0.71 0.59 6.32
N LEU A 50 -0.59 0.66 6.03
CA LEU A 50 -1.61 0.00 6.84
C LEU A 50 -1.56 -1.53 6.70
N ALA A 51 -1.17 -2.06 5.54
CA ALA A 51 -0.98 -3.50 5.36
C ALA A 51 0.20 -4.02 6.20
N ASP A 52 1.26 -3.22 6.39
CA ASP A 52 2.36 -3.57 7.31
C ASP A 52 1.88 -3.71 8.77
N ALA A 53 0.86 -2.94 9.17
CA ALA A 53 0.29 -3.00 10.52
C ALA A 53 -0.39 -4.34 10.81
N ASP A 54 -1.04 -4.97 9.81
CA ASP A 54 -1.71 -6.27 9.96
C ASP A 54 -0.73 -7.37 10.41
N HIS A 55 0.56 -7.19 10.13
CA HIS A 55 1.64 -8.12 10.50
C HIS A 55 2.38 -7.74 11.80
N LEU A 56 2.09 -6.57 12.38
CA LEU A 56 2.76 -6.09 13.59
C LEU A 56 2.10 -6.67 14.86
N ALA A 57 2.85 -6.72 15.96
CA ALA A 57 2.24 -6.99 17.26
C ALA A 57 1.31 -5.84 17.67
N THR A 58 0.29 -6.12 18.49
CA THR A 58 -0.77 -5.16 18.87
C THR A 58 -0.24 -3.86 19.48
N ASP A 59 0.91 -3.93 20.18
CA ASP A 59 1.57 -2.77 20.78
C ASP A 59 2.06 -1.74 19.73
N GLY A 60 2.33 -2.19 18.50
CA GLY A 60 2.77 -1.32 17.40
C GLY A 60 1.65 -0.83 16.48
N HIS A 61 0.44 -1.38 16.60
CA HIS A 61 -0.69 -1.02 15.72
C HIS A 61 -1.12 0.43 15.86
N VAL A 62 -1.08 0.97 17.08
CA VAL A 62 -1.57 2.32 17.38
C VAL A 62 -0.74 3.38 16.65
N GLU A 63 0.59 3.25 16.67
CA GLU A 63 1.49 4.21 16.02
C GLU A 63 1.28 4.23 14.50
N VAL A 64 1.08 3.07 13.89
CA VAL A 64 0.80 2.95 12.45
C VAL A 64 -0.58 3.51 12.11
N TYR A 65 -1.60 3.22 12.91
CA TYR A 65 -2.95 3.71 12.66
C TYR A 65 -3.04 5.24 12.69
N GLU A 66 -2.35 5.88 13.62
CA GLU A 66 -2.29 7.34 13.75
C GLU A 66 -1.52 7.99 12.57
N ASP A 67 -0.41 7.38 12.16
CA ASP A 67 0.38 7.83 11.01
C ASP A 67 -0.44 7.75 9.71
N VAL A 68 -1.13 6.62 9.48
CA VAL A 68 -2.04 6.41 8.35
C VAL A 68 -3.21 7.41 8.40
N HIS A 69 -3.81 7.63 9.57
CA HIS A 69 -4.89 8.61 9.72
C HIS A 69 -4.45 10.03 9.38
N ARG A 70 -3.23 10.42 9.79
CA ARG A 70 -2.66 11.72 9.44
C ARG A 70 -2.41 11.81 7.94
N GLY A 71 -1.74 10.82 7.35
CA GLY A 71 -1.43 10.81 5.92
C GLY A 71 -2.67 10.88 5.02
N LEU A 72 -3.72 10.12 5.36
CA LEU A 72 -4.98 10.15 4.63
C LEU A 72 -5.69 11.51 4.75
N ARG A 73 -5.70 12.11 5.94
CA ARG A 73 -6.28 13.44 6.14
C ARG A 73 -5.56 14.50 5.32
N ASP A 74 -4.23 14.46 5.29
CA ASP A 74 -3.41 15.42 4.55
C ASP A 74 -3.62 15.27 3.04
N ALA A 75 -3.65 14.04 2.52
CA ALA A 75 -3.94 13.76 1.11
C ALA A 75 -5.33 14.26 0.69
N LEU A 76 -6.36 13.99 1.50
CA LEU A 76 -7.73 14.47 1.24
C LEU A 76 -7.82 16.00 1.31
N THR A 77 -7.12 16.62 2.25
CA THR A 77 -7.05 18.09 2.36
C THR A 77 -6.36 18.70 1.14
N ALA A 78 -5.28 18.08 0.64
CA ALA A 78 -4.60 18.54 -0.57
C ALA A 78 -5.50 18.43 -1.82
N LEU A 79 -6.31 17.38 -1.90
CA LEU A 79 -7.29 17.22 -2.97
C LEU A 79 -8.36 18.31 -2.94
N ASP A 80 -8.84 18.68 -1.75
CA ASP A 80 -9.84 19.73 -1.53
C ASP A 80 -9.29 21.15 -1.77
N ALA A 81 -8.01 21.35 -1.47
CA ALA A 81 -7.33 22.63 -1.66
C ALA A 81 -6.99 22.96 -3.12
N ARG A 82 -7.27 22.07 -4.09
CA ARG A 82 -7.00 22.34 -5.52
C ARG A 82 -7.80 23.57 -5.96
N PRO A 83 -7.13 24.66 -6.39
CA PRO A 83 -7.83 25.84 -6.88
C PRO A 83 -8.72 25.46 -8.06
N GLY A 84 -9.99 25.86 -8.01
CA GLY A 84 -10.88 25.76 -9.16
C GLY A 84 -10.28 26.48 -10.38
N PRO A 85 -10.63 26.07 -11.61
CA PRO A 85 -10.12 26.71 -12.82
C PRO A 85 -10.34 28.23 -12.74
N PRO A 86 -9.38 29.05 -13.22
CA PRO A 86 -9.46 30.49 -13.10
C PRO A 86 -10.78 30.99 -13.70
N ALA A 87 -11.47 31.88 -12.96
CA ALA A 87 -12.72 32.45 -13.42
C ALA A 87 -12.52 33.13 -14.80
N PRO A 88 -13.47 32.97 -15.74
CA PRO A 88 -13.38 33.61 -17.04
C PRO A 88 -13.28 35.14 -16.88
N PRO A 89 -12.51 35.83 -17.74
CA PRO A 89 -12.34 37.27 -17.63
C PRO A 89 -13.70 37.97 -17.73
N THR A 90 -14.00 38.86 -16.78
CA THR A 90 -15.20 39.68 -16.84
C THR A 90 -15.03 40.69 -17.98
N PRO A 91 -15.94 40.76 -18.95
CA PRO A 91 -15.86 41.77 -20.00
C PRO A 91 -16.00 43.14 -19.34
N TYR A 92 -14.96 43.95 -19.50
CA TYR A 92 -14.81 45.27 -18.90
C TYR A 92 -16.10 46.09 -19.03
N SER A 93 -16.57 46.62 -17.89
CA SER A 93 -17.66 47.61 -17.86
C SER A 93 -17.16 48.85 -18.60
N THR A 94 -17.58 48.99 -19.86
CA THR A 94 -17.33 50.18 -20.67
C THR A 94 -18.21 51.27 -20.09
N ARG A 95 -17.70 51.94 -19.05
CA ARG A 95 -18.38 53.06 -18.40
C ARG A 95 -18.42 54.20 -19.42
N SER A 96 -19.57 54.31 -20.08
CA SER A 96 -19.96 55.45 -20.92
C SER A 96 -20.03 56.73 -20.11
#